data_AF-Q5CVG6-F1
#
_entry.id   AF-Q5CVG6-F1
#
_cell.length_a   1.000
_cell.length_b   1.000
_cell.length_c   1.000
_cell.angle_alpha   90.00
_cell.angle_beta   90.00
_cell.angle_gamma   90.00
#
_symmetry.space_group_name_H-M   'P 1'
#
loop_
_entity.id
_entity.type
_entity.pdbx_description
1 polymer ?
#
loop_
_entity_poly.entity_id
_entity_poly.type
_entity_poly.pdbx_seq_one_letter_code
_entity_poly.pdbx_strand_id
1 'polypeptide(L)'
;MFSKSSLLTLFALLFGYISFIGGFEPWGAQTPYPSELFEPDFIRQVLKEELPQDINETLLEKYVELWTVYPHNLMTTEFPDVFPEDLSLKIHNKLVGRLFLNETKFEDYDKDKCYVLVLSGGSNRGAWEVAALRGLITRYRDEGKIINWDVISGVSVGAIGAYSALFQKSIYEWVNELWNYWWTAQQGILSDCQVPLKKNIGNWIQMLLKKMIDPDAVFQHLCGIAAPRKILKNKFGSNKRNSSRSVTITATRIEDGLPKTWYGWNSTDDELLDAVFASLAYPLVYRPIYVGGSYYMDGGIRGNANLIDPIRHCMEFKNVTIDKVVVDFIETQPIKPNWLWFSPDINIRYHINRAFDILHFNIRGLSKLKEAVETFPQATFRHYLTPSSWSDFQFWPSLALDVTDRPKMIQMMKMGLSVGMRSGTINQTQLLMYNRTTIRTKSIVSLPSLNITSSTF
;
A
#
# COMPACT_ATOMS: atom_id res chain seq x y z
N MET A 1 44.89 3.14 -5.31
CA MET A 1 44.77 3.41 -3.86
C MET A 1 44.45 4.89 -3.71
N PHE A 2 43.18 5.26 -3.53
CA PHE A 2 42.79 6.66 -3.31
C PHE A 2 43.17 7.06 -1.88
N SER A 3 43.77 8.23 -1.68
CA SER A 3 44.11 8.74 -0.35
C SER A 3 42.84 8.96 0.47
N LYS A 4 42.92 8.82 1.81
CA LYS A 4 41.78 9.05 2.72
C LYS A 4 41.10 10.41 2.50
N SER A 5 41.87 11.45 2.15
CA SER A 5 41.30 12.77 1.83
C SER A 5 40.53 12.74 0.50
N SER A 6 41.08 12.13 -0.56
CA SER A 6 40.41 12.03 -1.85
C SER A 6 39.11 11.22 -1.82
N LEU A 7 39.03 10.16 -0.99
CA LEU A 7 37.80 9.42 -0.74
C LEU A 7 36.77 10.27 0.02
N LEU A 8 37.20 11.05 1.03
CA LEU A 8 36.33 11.97 1.76
C LEU A 8 35.77 13.08 0.85
N THR A 9 36.58 13.62 -0.06
CA THR A 9 36.15 14.67 -0.99
C THR A 9 35.22 14.11 -2.06
N LEU A 10 35.49 12.91 -2.59
CA LEU A 10 34.59 12.24 -3.53
C LEU A 10 33.25 11.89 -2.86
N PHE A 11 33.27 11.41 -1.60
CA PHE A 11 32.05 11.13 -0.83
C PHE A 11 31.31 12.39 -0.44
N ALA A 12 31.98 13.47 -0.03
CA ALA A 12 31.36 14.75 0.29
C ALA A 12 30.74 15.41 -0.95
N LEU A 13 31.32 15.18 -2.14
CA LEU A 13 30.73 15.61 -3.41
C LEU A 13 29.54 14.73 -3.82
N LEU A 14 29.65 13.39 -3.71
CA LEU A 14 28.53 12.47 -3.98
C LEU A 14 27.36 12.70 -3.02
N PHE A 15 27.64 12.87 -1.73
CA PHE A 15 26.63 13.09 -0.69
C PHE A 15 26.19 14.54 -0.55
N GLY A 16 27.03 15.51 -0.91
CA GLY A 16 26.59 16.89 -1.11
C GLY A 16 25.53 16.93 -2.21
N TYR A 17 25.72 16.16 -3.28
CA TYR A 17 24.71 15.94 -4.32
C TYR A 17 23.47 15.20 -3.79
N ILE A 18 23.64 14.12 -3.01
CA ILE A 18 22.51 13.40 -2.39
C ILE A 18 21.78 14.25 -1.33
N SER A 19 22.44 15.19 -0.65
CA SER A 19 21.87 15.99 0.45
C SER A 19 21.23 17.30 -0.02
N PHE A 20 21.70 17.88 -1.13
CA PHE A 20 21.05 19.02 -1.79
C PHE A 20 19.85 18.60 -2.63
N ILE A 21 19.79 17.34 -3.07
CA ILE A 21 18.71 16.79 -3.91
C ILE A 21 17.77 15.87 -3.10
N GLY A 22 18.23 15.34 -1.95
CA GLY A 22 17.56 14.32 -1.15
C GLY A 22 16.81 14.86 0.06
N GLY A 23 15.88 15.78 -0.19
CA GLY A 23 14.59 15.55 0.44
C GLY A 23 14.14 14.17 -0.06
N PHE A 24 13.96 13.19 0.85
CA PHE A 24 13.11 12.04 0.53
C PHE A 24 11.73 12.62 0.24
N GLU A 25 11.52 13.05 -1.00
CA GLU A 25 10.19 13.30 -1.53
C GLU A 25 9.38 12.02 -1.38
N PRO A 26 8.05 12.14 -1.23
CA PRO A 26 7.21 10.98 -1.17
C PRO A 26 7.42 10.30 -2.51
N TRP A 27 7.77 9.03 -2.45
CA TRP A 27 7.68 8.10 -3.55
C TRP A 27 6.28 8.27 -4.16
N GLY A 28 6.17 9.02 -5.26
CA GLY A 28 4.88 9.49 -5.79
C GLY A 28 4.88 10.81 -6.58
N ALA A 29 5.93 11.63 -6.55
CA ALA A 29 5.96 12.89 -7.32
C ALA A 29 6.38 12.72 -8.79
N GLN A 30 5.96 11.64 -9.48
CA GLN A 30 6.09 11.52 -10.93
C GLN A 30 4.87 10.79 -11.50
N THR A 31 4.29 11.36 -12.56
CA THR A 31 3.11 10.88 -13.27
C THR A 31 3.36 9.52 -13.91
N PRO A 32 2.64 8.45 -13.53
CA PRO A 32 2.85 7.14 -14.13
C PRO A 32 1.87 6.83 -15.25
N TYR A 33 2.35 6.36 -16.41
CA TYR A 33 1.65 5.57 -17.44
C TYR A 33 2.69 4.90 -18.37
N PRO A 34 2.47 3.66 -18.88
CA PRO A 34 1.24 3.20 -19.58
C PRO A 34 0.84 1.73 -19.22
N SER A 35 -0.14 0.99 -19.76
CA SER A 35 -1.42 1.07 -20.53
C SER A 35 -1.98 -0.38 -20.53
N GLU A 36 -3.27 -0.61 -20.79
CA GLU A 36 -3.95 -1.94 -20.81
C GLU A 36 -4.36 -2.52 -19.44
N LEU A 37 -5.55 -2.16 -18.97
CA LEU A 37 -6.14 -2.70 -17.74
C LEU A 37 -7.63 -3.04 -17.87
N PHE A 38 -8.28 -2.64 -18.95
CA PHE A 38 -9.72 -2.74 -19.09
C PHE A 38 -10.05 -3.54 -20.35
N GLU A 39 -10.87 -4.59 -20.18
CA GLU A 39 -11.48 -5.30 -21.30
C GLU A 39 -12.24 -4.29 -22.18
N PRO A 40 -12.12 -4.35 -23.52
CA PRO A 40 -12.83 -3.45 -24.42
C PRO A 40 -14.33 -3.37 -24.15
N ASP A 41 -14.96 -4.50 -23.81
CA ASP A 41 -16.38 -4.57 -23.45
C ASP A 41 -16.72 -3.79 -22.18
N PHE A 42 -15.82 -3.81 -21.20
CA PHE A 42 -15.99 -3.07 -19.95
C PHE A 42 -15.82 -1.55 -20.17
N ILE A 43 -14.82 -1.16 -20.98
CA ILE A 43 -14.68 0.25 -21.40
C ILE A 43 -15.94 0.70 -22.13
N ARG A 44 -16.44 -0.13 -23.05
CA ARG A 44 -17.65 0.15 -23.82
C ARG A 44 -18.85 0.42 -22.91
N GLN A 45 -19.04 -0.39 -21.87
CA GLN A 45 -20.11 -0.18 -20.89
C GLN A 45 -19.98 1.17 -20.19
N VAL A 46 -18.80 1.50 -19.66
CA VAL A 46 -18.57 2.77 -18.97
C VAL A 46 -18.74 3.97 -19.92
N LEU A 47 -18.25 3.86 -21.16
CA LEU A 47 -18.43 4.91 -22.16
C LEU A 47 -19.90 5.10 -22.54
N LYS A 48 -20.70 4.03 -22.68
CA LYS A 48 -22.16 4.13 -22.91
C LYS A 48 -22.91 4.79 -21.75
N GLU A 49 -22.41 4.68 -20.52
CA GLU A 49 -22.99 5.34 -19.34
C GLU A 49 -22.67 6.83 -19.27
N GLU A 50 -21.52 7.25 -19.79
CA GLU A 50 -20.96 8.60 -19.59
C GLU A 50 -21.04 9.50 -20.82
N LEU A 51 -21.09 8.91 -22.02
CA LEU A 51 -21.26 9.63 -23.28
C LEU A 51 -22.76 9.75 -23.64
N PRO A 52 -23.12 10.67 -24.55
CA PRO A 52 -24.50 10.83 -25.01
C PRO A 52 -25.13 9.52 -25.49
N GLN A 53 -26.41 9.30 -25.19
CA GLN A 53 -27.12 8.04 -25.48
C GLN A 53 -27.25 7.75 -26.97
N ASP A 54 -27.10 8.76 -27.83
CA ASP A 54 -27.18 8.70 -29.28
C ASP A 54 -25.81 8.56 -29.96
N ILE A 55 -24.75 8.29 -29.20
CA ILE A 55 -23.42 8.06 -29.76
C ILE A 55 -23.42 6.93 -30.79
N ASN A 56 -22.87 7.21 -31.96
CA ASN A 56 -22.72 6.23 -33.04
C ASN A 56 -21.82 5.07 -32.58
N GLU A 57 -22.26 3.81 -32.75
CA GLU A 57 -21.50 2.62 -32.34
C GLU A 57 -20.10 2.56 -32.98
N THR A 58 -19.92 3.03 -34.22
CA THR A 58 -18.61 3.10 -34.87
C THR A 58 -17.67 4.10 -34.18
N LEU A 59 -18.23 5.21 -33.69
CA LEU A 59 -17.47 6.22 -32.96
C LEU A 59 -17.17 5.76 -31.54
N LEU A 60 -18.12 5.07 -30.91
CA LEU A 60 -17.93 4.41 -29.63
C LEU A 60 -16.79 3.39 -29.67
N GLU A 61 -16.73 2.52 -30.68
CA GLU A 61 -15.62 1.57 -30.82
C GLU A 61 -14.26 2.26 -30.93
N LYS A 62 -14.18 3.38 -31.67
CA LYS A 62 -12.96 4.18 -31.72
C LYS A 62 -12.59 4.72 -30.34
N TYR A 63 -13.56 5.20 -29.57
CA TYR A 63 -13.30 5.67 -28.21
C TYR A 63 -12.90 4.55 -27.28
N VAL A 64 -13.51 3.37 -27.39
CA VAL A 64 -13.08 2.17 -26.66
C VAL A 64 -11.61 1.88 -26.97
N GLU A 65 -11.22 1.85 -28.25
CA GLU A 65 -9.82 1.66 -28.65
C GLU A 65 -8.90 2.74 -28.07
N LEU A 66 -9.29 4.02 -28.11
CA LEU A 66 -8.48 5.08 -27.50
C LEU A 66 -8.31 4.86 -25.99
N TRP A 67 -9.39 4.57 -25.27
CA TRP A 67 -9.37 4.34 -23.83
C TRP A 67 -8.68 3.02 -23.43
N THR A 68 -8.50 2.06 -24.35
CA THR A 68 -7.63 0.89 -24.09
C THR A 68 -6.14 1.27 -24.05
N VAL A 69 -5.74 2.33 -24.75
CA VAL A 69 -4.33 2.69 -24.98
C VAL A 69 -3.91 3.96 -24.22
N TYR A 70 -4.80 4.94 -24.11
CA TYR A 70 -4.46 6.29 -23.63
C TYR A 70 -5.02 6.59 -22.22
N PRO A 71 -4.23 7.26 -21.36
CA PRO A 71 -4.71 7.71 -20.06
C PRO A 71 -5.61 8.94 -20.16
N HIS A 72 -6.44 9.15 -19.14
CA HIS A 72 -7.45 10.20 -19.11
C HIS A 72 -6.88 11.61 -19.37
N ASN A 73 -5.71 11.94 -18.82
CA ASN A 73 -5.07 13.24 -19.04
C ASN A 73 -4.58 13.43 -20.48
N LEU A 74 -4.14 12.36 -21.14
CA LEU A 74 -3.79 12.39 -22.56
C LEU A 74 -5.05 12.41 -23.43
N MET A 75 -6.12 11.73 -23.03
CA MET A 75 -7.44 11.89 -23.66
C MET A 75 -7.89 13.35 -23.63
N THR A 76 -7.72 14.03 -22.50
CA THR A 76 -8.00 15.47 -22.38
C THR A 76 -7.05 16.34 -23.20
N THR A 77 -5.77 15.99 -23.27
CA THR A 77 -4.78 16.81 -24.00
C THR A 77 -4.94 16.67 -25.52
N GLU A 78 -5.17 15.46 -26.02
CA GLU A 78 -5.28 15.15 -27.45
C GLU A 78 -6.70 15.36 -27.99
N PHE A 79 -7.71 15.17 -27.15
CA PHE A 79 -9.13 15.25 -27.53
C PHE A 79 -9.94 16.12 -26.53
N PRO A 80 -9.53 17.37 -26.27
CA PRO A 80 -10.16 18.22 -25.23
C PRO A 80 -11.66 18.47 -25.47
N ASP A 81 -12.07 18.54 -26.75
CA ASP A 81 -13.47 18.79 -27.13
C ASP A 81 -14.38 17.57 -26.90
N VAL A 82 -13.80 16.36 -26.90
CA VAL A 82 -14.53 15.10 -26.73
C VAL A 82 -14.44 14.63 -25.28
N PHE A 83 -13.28 14.82 -24.65
CA PHE A 83 -12.93 14.30 -23.34
C PHE A 83 -12.36 15.40 -22.45
N PRO A 84 -13.18 16.39 -22.04
CA PRO A 84 -12.75 17.42 -21.10
C PRO A 84 -12.29 16.78 -19.76
N GLU A 85 -11.51 17.53 -18.98
CA GLU A 85 -10.81 17.01 -17.79
C GLU A 85 -11.76 16.32 -16.80
N ASP A 86 -12.92 16.93 -16.55
CA ASP A 86 -13.94 16.43 -15.64
C ASP A 86 -14.57 15.11 -16.13
N LEU A 87 -14.94 15.03 -17.41
CA LEU A 87 -15.49 13.82 -18.03
C LEU A 87 -14.44 12.71 -18.07
N SER A 88 -13.21 13.05 -18.46
CA SER A 88 -12.09 12.11 -18.50
C SER A 88 -11.78 11.54 -17.12
N LEU A 89 -11.73 12.40 -16.11
CA LEU A 89 -11.53 11.97 -14.72
C LEU A 89 -12.70 11.11 -14.23
N LYS A 90 -13.94 11.43 -14.61
CA LYS A 90 -15.13 10.66 -14.27
C LYS A 90 -15.11 9.26 -14.89
N ILE A 91 -14.87 9.15 -16.19
CA ILE A 91 -14.71 7.87 -16.91
C ILE A 91 -13.56 7.07 -16.28
N HIS A 92 -12.41 7.69 -16.07
CA HIS A 92 -11.26 7.05 -15.42
C HIS A 92 -11.60 6.48 -14.04
N ASN A 93 -12.29 7.26 -13.21
CA ASN A 93 -12.69 6.84 -11.88
C ASN A 93 -13.70 5.68 -11.91
N LYS A 94 -14.61 5.64 -12.90
CA LYS A 94 -15.51 4.50 -13.09
C LYS A 94 -14.79 3.25 -13.56
N LEU A 95 -13.88 3.40 -14.52
CA LEU A 95 -13.06 2.30 -15.02
C LEU A 95 -12.23 1.71 -13.88
N VAL A 96 -11.46 2.55 -13.17
CA VAL A 96 -10.62 2.13 -12.04
C VAL A 96 -11.45 1.60 -10.87
N GLY A 97 -12.57 2.26 -10.57
CA GLY A 97 -13.46 1.93 -9.46
C GLY A 97 -14.16 0.57 -9.61
N ARG A 98 -14.20 -0.02 -10.81
CA ARG A 98 -14.79 -1.34 -11.07
C ARG A 98 -13.74 -2.40 -11.44
N LEU A 99 -12.44 -2.09 -11.42
CA LEU A 99 -11.39 -3.09 -11.62
C LEU A 99 -11.51 -4.17 -10.55
N PHE A 100 -11.68 -5.41 -11.00
CA PHE A 100 -11.80 -6.61 -10.17
C PHE A 100 -13.04 -6.66 -9.28
N LEU A 101 -14.06 -5.83 -9.46
CA LEU A 101 -15.24 -5.84 -8.60
C LEU A 101 -16.44 -6.46 -9.35
N ASN A 102 -16.92 -7.61 -8.89
CA ASN A 102 -18.28 -8.04 -9.23
C ASN A 102 -19.27 -7.16 -8.46
N GLU A 103 -20.34 -6.70 -9.13
CA GLU A 103 -21.49 -6.15 -8.43
C GLU A 103 -22.14 -7.26 -7.57
N THR A 104 -21.94 -7.09 -6.26
CA THR A 104 -22.79 -7.49 -5.13
C THR A 104 -23.27 -8.94 -5.02
N LYS A 105 -22.53 -9.71 -4.22
CA LYS A 105 -23.13 -10.42 -3.08
C LYS A 105 -22.25 -10.23 -1.84
N PHE A 106 -22.56 -9.21 -1.05
CA PHE A 106 -22.01 -9.14 0.31
C PHE A 106 -22.60 -10.29 1.13
N GLU A 107 -21.74 -11.17 1.61
CA GLU A 107 -22.12 -12.29 2.47
C GLU A 107 -21.91 -11.94 3.93
N ASP A 108 -22.84 -12.37 4.78
CA ASP A 108 -22.67 -12.28 6.23
C ASP A 108 -21.48 -13.12 6.69
N TYR A 109 -20.85 -12.68 7.79
CA TYR A 109 -19.86 -13.48 8.49
C TYR A 109 -20.46 -14.84 8.89
N ASP A 110 -19.83 -15.91 8.42
CA ASP A 110 -20.18 -17.29 8.71
C ASP A 110 -19.22 -17.86 9.76
N LYS A 111 -19.77 -18.29 10.89
CA LYS A 111 -18.99 -18.86 12.00
C LYS A 111 -18.25 -20.16 11.63
N ASP A 112 -18.72 -20.86 10.59
CA ASP A 112 -18.17 -22.13 10.10
C ASP A 112 -17.04 -21.93 9.08
N LYS A 113 -16.78 -20.66 8.68
CA LYS A 113 -15.63 -20.23 7.87
C LYS A 113 -14.55 -19.60 8.75
N CYS A 114 -13.40 -19.30 8.14
CA CYS A 114 -12.33 -18.53 8.77
C CYS A 114 -11.99 -17.29 7.93
N TYR A 115 -12.07 -16.10 8.53
CA TYR A 115 -11.87 -14.83 7.84
C TYR A 115 -10.52 -14.22 8.20
N VAL A 116 -9.71 -13.97 7.18
CA VAL A 116 -8.40 -13.32 7.27
C VAL A 116 -8.50 -11.88 6.80
N LEU A 117 -7.92 -10.94 7.55
CA LEU A 117 -7.63 -9.59 7.08
C LEU A 117 -6.12 -9.38 7.04
N VAL A 118 -5.58 -8.98 5.90
CA VAL A 118 -4.17 -8.64 5.74
C VAL A 118 -4.01 -7.13 5.61
N LEU A 119 -3.11 -6.56 6.41
CA LEU A 119 -2.76 -5.16 6.45
C LEU A 119 -1.30 -4.97 6.05
N SER A 120 -1.06 -4.08 5.10
CA SER A 120 0.25 -3.88 4.47
C SER A 120 1.15 -2.89 5.22
N GLY A 121 2.43 -2.85 4.86
CA GLY A 121 3.35 -1.80 5.25
C GLY A 121 3.12 -0.50 4.47
N GLY A 122 3.35 0.64 5.11
CA GLY A 122 2.98 1.93 4.52
C GLY A 122 3.38 3.19 5.28
N SER A 123 4.13 3.10 6.39
CA SER A 123 4.49 4.27 7.20
C SER A 123 3.24 5.06 7.67
N ASN A 124 3.20 6.39 7.52
CA ASN A 124 2.05 7.23 7.84
C ASN A 124 0.76 6.88 7.08
N ARG A 125 0.84 6.05 6.04
CA ARG A 125 -0.31 5.59 5.25
C ARG A 125 -1.16 4.55 5.98
N GLY A 126 -0.74 4.07 7.15
CA GLY A 126 -1.64 3.31 8.04
C GLY A 126 -2.92 4.08 8.38
N ALA A 127 -2.89 5.43 8.35
CA ALA A 127 -4.10 6.25 8.47
C ALA A 127 -5.08 6.06 7.30
N TRP A 128 -4.57 5.92 6.07
CA TRP A 128 -5.40 5.59 4.90
C TRP A 128 -6.00 4.19 5.05
N GLU A 129 -5.18 3.20 5.43
CA GLU A 129 -5.57 1.79 5.60
C GLU A 129 -6.70 1.63 6.62
N VAL A 130 -6.57 2.28 7.78
CA VAL A 130 -7.62 2.28 8.81
C VAL A 130 -8.90 2.97 8.33
N ALA A 131 -8.77 4.04 7.55
CA ALA A 131 -9.94 4.71 7.01
C ALA A 131 -10.65 3.85 5.94
N ALA A 132 -9.90 3.15 5.08
CA ALA A 132 -10.43 2.19 4.13
C ALA A 132 -11.16 1.03 4.83
N LEU A 133 -10.56 0.50 5.90
CA LEU A 133 -11.20 -0.50 6.75
C LEU A 133 -12.52 0.02 7.36
N ARG A 134 -12.53 1.27 7.87
CA ARG A 134 -13.76 1.91 8.39
C ARG A 134 -14.83 2.06 7.32
N GLY A 135 -14.44 2.44 6.10
CA GLY A 135 -15.35 2.58 4.97
C GLY A 135 -15.98 1.25 4.57
N LEU A 136 -15.19 0.18 4.53
CA LEU A 136 -15.65 -1.18 4.24
C LEU A 136 -16.67 -1.67 5.28
N ILE A 137 -16.37 -1.47 6.57
CA ILE A 137 -17.29 -1.82 7.66
C ILE A 137 -18.60 -1.03 7.56
N THR A 138 -18.50 0.26 7.24
CA THR A 138 -19.67 1.13 7.03
C THR A 138 -20.52 0.61 5.86
N ARG A 139 -19.86 0.20 4.76
CA ARG A 139 -20.54 -0.37 3.59
C ARG A 139 -21.32 -1.63 3.93
N TYR A 140 -20.72 -2.57 4.66
CA TYR A 140 -21.41 -3.79 5.11
C TYR A 140 -22.62 -3.47 5.99
N ARG A 141 -22.45 -2.55 6.94
CA ARG A 141 -23.55 -2.11 7.81
C ARG A 141 -24.70 -1.52 7.00
N ASP A 142 -24.40 -0.67 6.03
CA ASP A 142 -25.41 -0.02 5.19
C ASP A 142 -26.16 -1.03 4.29
N GLU A 143 -25.50 -2.15 3.93
CA GLU A 143 -26.10 -3.31 3.25
C GLU A 143 -26.83 -4.28 4.20
N GLY A 144 -26.91 -3.96 5.50
CA GLY A 144 -27.53 -4.83 6.51
C GLY A 144 -26.76 -6.14 6.74
N LYS A 145 -25.45 -6.15 6.46
CA LYS A 145 -24.56 -7.32 6.55
C LYS A 145 -23.58 -7.23 7.71
N ILE A 146 -23.19 -8.39 8.22
CA ILE A 146 -22.20 -8.54 9.27
C ILE A 146 -20.83 -8.84 8.64
N ILE A 147 -19.83 -8.01 8.95
CA ILE A 147 -18.43 -8.28 8.65
C ILE A 147 -17.66 -8.55 9.94
N ASN A 148 -16.72 -9.49 9.91
CA ASN A 148 -15.80 -9.77 11.00
C ASN A 148 -14.58 -10.53 10.47
N TRP A 149 -13.51 -10.61 11.27
CA TRP A 149 -12.29 -11.34 10.96
C TRP A 149 -11.80 -12.14 12.18
N ASP A 150 -11.35 -13.36 11.92
CA ASP A 150 -10.81 -14.27 12.92
C ASP A 150 -9.29 -14.10 13.06
N VAL A 151 -8.59 -13.83 11.94
CA VAL A 151 -7.13 -13.65 11.90
C VAL A 151 -6.78 -12.32 11.23
N ILE A 152 -6.02 -11.47 11.92
CA ILE A 152 -5.53 -10.20 11.36
C ILE A 152 -4.01 -10.26 11.19
N SER A 153 -3.53 -10.09 9.97
CA SER A 153 -2.11 -10.06 9.61
C SER A 153 -1.63 -8.64 9.41
N GLY A 154 -0.41 -8.35 9.83
CA GLY A 154 0.19 -7.04 9.67
C GLY A 154 1.69 -7.08 9.37
N VAL A 155 2.09 -6.24 8.43
CA VAL A 155 3.50 -5.90 8.15
C VAL A 155 3.71 -4.41 8.35
N SER A 156 4.82 -4.02 8.99
CA SER A 156 5.19 -2.63 9.26
C SER A 156 4.03 -1.88 9.92
N VAL A 157 3.53 -0.80 9.33
CA VAL A 157 2.38 -0.08 9.90
C VAL A 157 1.13 -0.95 10.06
N GLY A 158 0.90 -1.92 9.16
CA GLY A 158 -0.20 -2.89 9.30
C GLY A 158 -0.07 -3.75 10.56
N ALA A 159 1.14 -3.95 11.10
CA ALA A 159 1.35 -4.66 12.36
C ALA A 159 0.76 -3.90 13.57
N ILE A 160 0.69 -2.57 13.53
CA ILE A 160 -0.03 -1.77 14.53
C ILE A 160 -1.53 -2.12 14.49
N GLY A 161 -2.09 -2.16 13.28
CA GLY A 161 -3.47 -2.55 13.05
C GLY A 161 -3.76 -3.95 13.59
N ALA A 162 -2.97 -4.94 13.18
CA ALA A 162 -3.09 -6.32 13.63
C ALA A 162 -3.01 -6.44 15.16
N TYR A 163 -1.93 -5.94 15.78
CA TYR A 163 -1.74 -6.01 17.24
C TYR A 163 -2.91 -5.40 18.01
N SER A 164 -3.39 -4.22 17.60
CA SER A 164 -4.50 -3.55 18.28
C SER A 164 -5.81 -4.36 18.26
N ALA A 165 -6.02 -5.23 17.26
CA ALA A 165 -7.23 -6.04 17.13
C ALA A 165 -7.42 -7.05 18.27
N LEU A 166 -6.32 -7.48 18.90
CA LEU A 166 -6.35 -8.44 20.00
C LEU A 166 -7.07 -7.91 21.23
N PHE A 167 -7.13 -6.60 21.43
CA PHE A 167 -7.50 -6.02 22.72
C PHE A 167 -8.90 -5.38 22.75
N GLN A 168 -9.71 -5.67 21.73
CA GLN A 168 -10.97 -5.00 21.44
C GLN A 168 -12.10 -6.02 21.40
N LYS A 169 -13.30 -5.65 21.90
CA LYS A 169 -14.42 -6.60 21.99
C LYS A 169 -15.04 -6.82 20.62
N SER A 170 -15.22 -5.75 19.86
CA SER A 170 -15.81 -5.79 18.52
C SER A 170 -14.92 -5.15 17.45
N ILE A 171 -15.18 -5.47 16.18
CA ILE A 171 -14.51 -4.80 15.06
C ILE A 171 -14.84 -3.30 14.98
N TYR A 172 -16.04 -2.90 15.42
CA TYR A 172 -16.45 -1.50 15.43
C TYR A 172 -15.66 -0.70 16.46
N GLU A 173 -15.51 -1.25 17.67
CA GLU A 173 -14.68 -0.66 18.73
C GLU A 173 -13.22 -0.58 18.26
N TRP A 174 -12.69 -1.68 17.72
CA TRP A 174 -11.33 -1.75 17.21
C TRP A 174 -11.02 -0.67 16.17
N VAL A 175 -11.85 -0.57 15.14
CA VAL A 175 -11.63 0.38 14.05
C VAL A 175 -11.90 1.82 14.48
N ASN A 176 -12.79 2.05 15.44
CA ASN A 176 -12.98 3.38 16.03
C ASN A 176 -11.75 3.82 16.85
N GLU A 177 -11.17 2.91 17.63
CA GLU A 177 -9.96 3.20 18.39
C GLU A 177 -8.74 3.44 17.49
N LEU A 178 -8.58 2.64 16.44
CA LEU A 178 -7.56 2.87 15.41
C LEU A 178 -7.80 4.18 14.66
N TRP A 179 -9.05 4.50 14.30
CA TRP A 179 -9.38 5.77 13.68
C TRP A 179 -8.94 6.93 14.57
N ASN A 180 -9.26 6.89 15.86
CA ASN A 180 -8.89 7.94 16.81
C ASN A 180 -7.38 8.05 17.00
N TYR A 181 -6.68 6.91 16.98
CA TYR A 181 -5.22 6.85 17.03
C TYR A 181 -4.58 7.64 15.87
N TRP A 182 -5.06 7.42 14.64
CA TRP A 182 -4.56 8.15 13.46
C TRP A 182 -5.10 9.57 13.36
N TRP A 183 -6.36 9.77 13.71
CA TRP A 183 -7.04 11.06 13.64
C TRP A 183 -6.42 12.08 14.60
N THR A 184 -5.86 11.64 15.73
CA THR A 184 -5.18 12.54 16.68
C THR A 184 -3.66 12.40 16.63
N ALA A 185 -3.13 11.76 15.59
CA ALA A 185 -1.72 11.43 15.50
C ALA A 185 -0.79 12.64 15.65
N GLN A 186 0.16 12.46 16.57
CA GLN A 186 1.33 13.30 16.78
C GLN A 186 2.57 12.52 16.35
N GLN A 187 3.68 13.20 16.09
CA GLN A 187 4.90 12.58 15.54
C GLN A 187 5.32 11.32 16.31
N GLY A 188 5.25 11.39 17.65
CA GLY A 188 5.58 10.30 18.57
C GLY A 188 4.81 8.99 18.37
N ILE A 189 3.73 8.96 17.57
CA ILE A 189 3.01 7.72 17.23
C ILE A 189 3.86 6.78 16.36
N LEU A 190 4.60 7.32 15.40
CA LEU A 190 5.45 6.52 14.52
C LEU A 190 6.92 6.65 14.86
N SER A 191 7.35 7.81 15.37
CA SER A 191 8.76 8.11 15.51
C SER A 191 9.00 9.23 16.52
N ASP A 192 10.12 9.17 17.23
CA ASP A 192 10.60 10.31 18.02
C ASP A 192 11.46 11.31 17.20
N CYS A 193 11.53 11.13 15.88
CA CYS A 193 12.31 12.00 14.98
C CYS A 193 11.88 13.48 15.03
N GLN A 194 12.86 14.39 14.86
CA GLN A 194 12.57 15.80 14.63
C GLN A 194 12.10 16.03 13.18
N VAL A 195 10.95 16.66 12.99
CA VAL A 195 10.43 17.02 11.66
C VAL A 195 10.73 18.51 11.36
N PRO A 196 11.19 18.87 10.14
CA PRO A 196 11.46 18.02 8.98
C PRO A 196 12.73 17.16 9.13
N LEU A 197 12.73 15.95 8.54
CA LEU A 197 13.79 14.93 8.72
C LEU A 197 15.22 15.42 8.42
N LYS A 198 15.39 16.44 7.57
CA LYS A 198 16.67 17.12 7.31
C LYS A 198 17.37 17.62 8.58
N LYS A 199 16.63 17.91 9.64
CA LYS A 199 17.18 18.30 10.95
C LYS A 199 17.95 17.15 11.63
N ASN A 200 17.64 15.90 11.31
CA ASN A 200 18.33 14.72 11.86
C ASN A 200 19.51 14.27 10.97
N ILE A 201 19.65 14.81 9.75
CA ILE A 201 20.66 14.34 8.78
C ILE A 201 22.09 14.62 9.23
N GLY A 202 22.30 15.72 9.98
CA GLY A 202 23.61 16.06 10.56
C GLY A 202 24.08 15.01 11.56
N ASN A 203 23.19 14.52 12.43
CA ASN A 203 23.48 13.45 13.38
C ASN A 203 23.78 12.13 12.66
N TRP A 204 23.06 11.85 11.57
CA TRP A 204 23.27 10.64 10.77
C TRP A 204 24.60 10.64 10.00
N ILE A 205 24.99 11.77 9.40
CA ILE A 205 26.28 11.94 8.71
C ILE A 205 27.44 11.85 9.71
N GLN A 206 27.35 12.55 10.84
CA GLN A 206 28.34 12.46 11.91
C GLN A 206 28.51 11.01 12.39
N MET A 207 27.41 10.25 12.45
CA MET A 207 27.42 8.85 12.85
C MET A 207 28.09 7.93 11.82
N LEU A 208 27.82 8.07 10.52
CA LEU A 208 28.51 7.28 9.48
C LEU A 208 30.02 7.50 9.54
N LEU A 209 30.45 8.75 9.67
CA LEU A 209 31.86 9.10 9.84
C LEU A 209 32.43 8.50 11.12
N LYS A 210 31.68 8.53 12.23
CA LYS A 210 32.10 7.93 13.51
C LYS A 210 32.25 6.41 13.40
N LYS A 211 31.35 5.70 12.72
CA LYS A 211 31.43 4.24 12.51
C LYS A 211 32.56 3.82 11.57
N MET A 212 32.94 4.68 10.62
CA MET A 212 34.10 4.46 9.75
C MET A 212 35.44 4.65 10.49
N ILE A 213 35.47 5.48 11.53
CA ILE A 213 36.66 5.77 12.34
C ILE A 213 36.78 4.79 13.52
N ASP A 214 35.63 4.45 14.11
CA ASP A 214 35.50 3.56 15.26
C ASP A 214 34.44 2.48 14.94
N PRO A 215 34.87 1.27 14.53
CA PRO A 215 33.98 0.15 14.24
C PRO A 215 33.09 -0.23 15.43
N ASP A 216 33.51 0.07 16.66
CA ASP A 216 32.80 -0.24 17.91
C ASP A 216 31.80 0.86 18.32
N ALA A 217 31.80 2.01 17.63
CA ALA A 217 30.86 3.09 17.90
C ALA A 217 29.40 2.61 17.78
N VAL A 218 28.59 2.88 18.80
CA VAL A 218 27.16 2.56 18.80
C VAL A 218 26.46 3.32 17.67
N PHE A 219 25.88 2.60 16.71
CA PHE A 219 25.07 3.20 15.64
C PHE A 219 23.75 3.74 16.25
N GLN A 220 23.60 5.06 16.26
CA GLN A 220 22.41 5.80 16.64
C GLN A 220 21.51 6.07 15.41
N HIS A 221 20.52 5.22 15.20
CA HIS A 221 19.60 5.31 14.06
C HIS A 221 18.89 6.67 13.98
N LEU A 222 18.45 7.04 12.77
CA LEU A 222 17.88 8.37 12.48
C LEU A 222 16.72 8.73 13.44
N CYS A 223 15.93 7.73 13.78
CA CYS A 223 14.80 7.79 14.70
C CYS A 223 14.85 6.64 15.71
N GLY A 224 14.24 6.86 16.87
CA GLY A 224 13.92 5.86 17.88
C GLY A 224 12.44 5.43 17.88
N ILE A 225 12.20 4.30 18.53
CA ILE A 225 10.88 3.64 18.62
C ILE A 225 10.34 3.58 20.05
N ALA A 226 11.07 4.10 21.04
CA ALA A 226 10.71 3.95 22.45
C ALA A 226 9.39 4.66 22.79
N ALA A 227 9.22 5.90 22.31
CA ALA A 227 7.98 6.65 22.48
C ALA A 227 6.79 6.00 21.74
N PRO A 228 6.90 5.67 20.43
CA PRO A 228 5.90 4.87 19.73
C PRO A 228 5.48 3.61 20.47
N ARG A 229 6.45 2.83 20.99
CA ARG A 229 6.19 1.59 21.73
C ARG A 229 5.39 1.82 23.00
N LYS A 230 5.76 2.82 23.79
CA LYS A 230 5.02 3.19 25.00
C LYS A 230 3.61 3.65 24.68
N ILE A 231 3.43 4.47 23.65
CA ILE A 231 2.12 4.98 23.24
C ILE A 231 1.22 3.82 22.78
N LEU A 232 1.73 2.92 21.94
CA LEU A 232 0.97 1.78 21.45
C LEU A 232 0.57 0.82 22.58
N LYS A 233 1.52 0.49 23.47
CA LYS A 233 1.26 -0.37 24.64
C LYS A 233 0.20 0.24 25.56
N ASN A 234 0.31 1.53 25.87
CA ASN A 234 -0.65 2.21 26.75
C ASN A 234 -2.03 2.32 26.11
N LYS A 235 -2.11 2.49 24.79
CA LYS A 235 -3.38 2.66 24.09
C LYS A 235 -4.15 1.34 23.95
N PHE A 236 -3.46 0.24 23.64
CA PHE A 236 -4.13 -1.02 23.29
C PHE A 236 -3.79 -2.18 24.23
N GLY A 237 -2.59 -2.23 24.82
CA GLY A 237 -2.09 -3.41 25.55
C GLY A 237 -2.56 -3.55 27.00
N SER A 238 -3.52 -2.74 27.47
CA SER A 238 -4.03 -2.80 28.84
C SER A 238 -5.20 -3.78 29.03
N ASN A 239 -5.91 -4.12 27.94
CA ASN A 239 -7.06 -5.01 28.01
C ASN A 239 -6.65 -6.48 27.90
N LYS A 240 -7.52 -7.39 28.35
CA LYS A 240 -7.36 -8.82 28.10
C LYS A 240 -7.54 -9.11 26.60
N ARG A 241 -6.72 -10.02 26.06
CA ARG A 241 -6.91 -10.53 24.69
C ARG A 241 -8.31 -11.06 24.45
N ASN A 242 -8.84 -10.76 23.27
CA ASN A 242 -10.04 -11.35 22.74
C ASN A 242 -9.73 -12.75 22.18
N SER A 243 -10.24 -13.80 22.82
CA SER A 243 -9.98 -15.18 22.44
C SER A 243 -10.62 -15.60 21.12
N SER A 244 -11.57 -14.82 20.56
CA SER A 244 -12.14 -15.10 19.25
C SER A 244 -11.32 -14.52 18.09
N ARG A 245 -10.20 -13.85 18.38
CA ARG A 245 -9.30 -13.29 17.37
C ARG A 245 -7.87 -13.74 17.60
N SER A 246 -7.16 -13.96 16.51
CA SER A 246 -5.72 -14.13 16.49
C SER A 246 -5.09 -13.14 15.53
N VAL A 247 -3.77 -13.02 15.61
CA VAL A 247 -2.98 -12.16 14.72
C VAL A 247 -1.78 -12.90 14.17
N THR A 248 -1.25 -12.35 13.09
CA THR A 248 0.11 -12.64 12.64
C THR A 248 0.86 -11.33 12.41
N ILE A 249 2.11 -11.26 12.86
CA ILE A 249 2.99 -10.10 12.66
C ILE A 249 4.26 -10.61 12.01
N THR A 250 4.69 -9.98 10.92
CA THR A 250 5.84 -10.46 10.14
C THR A 250 6.94 -9.42 10.06
N ALA A 251 8.18 -9.82 10.35
CA ALA A 251 9.39 -9.01 10.17
C ALA A 251 10.41 -9.77 9.32
N THR A 252 11.47 -9.08 8.89
CA THR A 252 12.57 -9.69 8.13
C THR A 252 13.74 -9.96 9.06
N ARG A 253 14.18 -11.22 9.16
CA ARG A 253 15.39 -11.58 9.92
C ARG A 253 16.63 -11.12 9.18
N ILE A 254 17.55 -10.46 9.87
CA ILE A 254 18.73 -9.84 9.24
C ILE A 254 19.73 -10.88 8.76
N GLU A 255 19.90 -11.94 9.54
CA GLU A 255 20.96 -12.93 9.39
C GLU A 255 20.85 -13.70 8.06
N ASP A 256 19.63 -13.96 7.59
CA ASP A 256 19.37 -14.75 6.37
C ASP A 256 18.34 -14.11 5.42
N GLY A 257 17.78 -12.95 5.76
CA GLY A 257 16.79 -12.26 4.95
C GLY A 257 15.43 -12.96 4.86
N LEU A 258 15.18 -14.00 5.67
CA LEU A 258 13.93 -14.74 5.67
C LEU A 258 12.85 -14.04 6.51
N PRO A 259 11.57 -14.18 6.15
CA PRO A 259 10.49 -13.68 6.98
C PRO A 259 10.40 -14.49 8.28
N LYS A 260 10.16 -13.79 9.39
CA LYS A 260 9.76 -14.40 10.66
C LYS A 260 8.37 -13.89 11.02
N THR A 261 7.47 -14.82 11.28
CA THR A 261 6.10 -14.54 11.70
C THR A 261 5.89 -14.98 13.14
N TRP A 262 5.32 -14.07 13.93
CA TRP A 262 4.80 -14.33 15.27
C TRP A 262 3.30 -14.52 15.20
N TYR A 263 2.78 -15.47 15.97
CA TYR A 263 1.37 -15.84 15.94
C TYR A 263 0.71 -15.55 17.29
N GLY A 264 -0.52 -15.03 17.25
CA GLY A 264 -1.25 -14.59 18.44
C GLY A 264 -1.51 -15.69 19.49
N TRP A 265 -1.57 -16.96 19.09
CA TRP A 265 -1.85 -18.09 19.98
C TRP A 265 -0.64 -18.57 20.81
N ASN A 266 0.58 -18.33 20.33
CA ASN A 266 1.81 -18.87 20.95
C ASN A 266 2.84 -17.79 21.34
N SER A 267 2.49 -16.51 21.20
CA SER A 267 3.35 -15.38 21.56
C SER A 267 2.73 -14.57 22.70
N THR A 268 3.54 -14.14 23.67
CA THR A 268 3.12 -13.24 24.76
C THR A 268 2.81 -11.82 24.25
N ASP A 269 2.19 -10.99 25.08
CA ASP A 269 1.82 -9.61 24.67
C ASP A 269 3.06 -8.77 24.39
N ASP A 270 4.09 -8.92 25.21
CA ASP A 270 5.36 -8.21 25.01
C ASP A 270 6.12 -8.73 23.80
N GLU A 271 6.12 -10.05 23.51
CA GLU A 271 6.72 -10.59 22.28
C GLU A 271 6.01 -10.10 21.02
N LEU A 272 4.67 -10.04 21.02
CA LEU A 272 3.92 -9.50 19.88
C LEU A 272 4.18 -8.00 19.72
N LEU A 273 4.25 -7.25 20.81
CA LEU A 273 4.60 -5.84 20.76
C LEU A 273 6.01 -5.63 20.21
N ASP A 274 6.98 -6.44 20.63
CA ASP A 274 8.34 -6.40 20.10
C ASP A 274 8.37 -6.82 18.61
N ALA A 275 7.54 -7.77 18.22
CA ALA A 275 7.34 -8.14 16.82
C ALA A 275 6.77 -6.98 15.98
N VAL A 276 5.83 -6.17 16.52
CA VAL A 276 5.35 -4.95 15.83
C VAL A 276 6.52 -4.02 15.55
N PHE A 277 7.37 -3.77 16.54
CA PHE A 277 8.49 -2.84 16.38
C PHE A 277 9.64 -3.40 15.55
N ALA A 278 9.87 -4.71 15.57
CA ALA A 278 10.71 -5.40 14.60
C ALA A 278 10.17 -5.19 13.17
N SER A 279 8.87 -5.36 12.98
CA SER A 279 8.19 -5.20 11.70
C SER A 279 8.17 -3.76 11.19
N LEU A 280 8.27 -2.76 12.08
CA LEU A 280 8.37 -1.33 11.78
C LEU A 280 9.82 -0.83 11.59
N ALA A 281 10.83 -1.65 11.87
CA ALA A 281 12.23 -1.21 11.93
C ALA A 281 12.82 -0.98 10.52
N TYR A 282 12.34 0.06 9.86
CA TYR A 282 12.73 0.49 8.53
C TYR A 282 14.25 0.74 8.47
N PRO A 283 14.98 0.09 7.53
CA PRO A 283 16.43 0.19 7.43
C PRO A 283 16.93 1.64 7.39
N LEU A 284 18.06 1.89 8.06
CA LEU A 284 18.71 3.20 8.20
C LEU A 284 17.91 4.26 8.98
N VAL A 285 16.59 4.08 9.15
CA VAL A 285 15.74 4.97 9.93
C VAL A 285 15.63 4.51 11.38
N TYR A 286 15.32 3.24 11.60
CA TYR A 286 15.21 2.66 12.95
C TYR A 286 16.28 1.60 13.21
N ARG A 287 16.50 1.30 14.50
CA ARG A 287 17.36 0.20 14.93
C ARG A 287 16.71 -1.14 14.64
N PRO A 288 17.45 -2.12 14.09
CA PRO A 288 17.02 -3.51 14.12
C PRO A 288 16.67 -3.98 15.53
N ILE A 289 15.54 -4.66 15.68
CA ILE A 289 15.06 -5.10 16.99
C ILE A 289 15.49 -6.53 17.23
N TYR A 290 16.07 -6.78 18.41
CA TYR A 290 16.45 -8.12 18.83
C TYR A 290 15.27 -8.78 19.56
N VAL A 291 14.79 -9.92 19.03
CA VAL A 291 13.65 -10.65 19.60
C VAL A 291 13.94 -12.14 19.58
N GLY A 292 14.01 -12.79 20.74
CA GLY A 292 14.12 -14.26 20.80
C GLY A 292 15.31 -14.87 20.04
N GLY A 293 16.50 -14.24 20.10
CA GLY A 293 17.73 -14.83 19.57
C GLY A 293 18.24 -14.30 18.23
N SER A 294 17.54 -13.38 17.57
CA SER A 294 17.96 -12.82 16.27
C SER A 294 17.59 -11.35 16.13
N TYR A 295 18.23 -10.67 15.19
CA TYR A 295 17.90 -9.30 14.82
C TYR A 295 16.90 -9.25 13.67
N TYR A 296 15.95 -8.32 13.76
CA TYR A 296 14.91 -8.14 12.77
C TYR A 296 14.80 -6.69 12.33
N MET A 297 14.38 -6.52 11.09
CA MET A 297 14.05 -5.24 10.49
C MET A 297 12.69 -5.33 9.78
N ASP A 298 12.27 -4.22 9.18
CA ASP A 298 10.93 -4.08 8.60
C ASP A 298 10.56 -5.26 7.69
N GLY A 299 9.34 -5.80 7.89
CA GLY A 299 8.86 -6.95 7.11
C GLY A 299 8.67 -6.64 5.62
N GLY A 300 8.46 -5.37 5.30
CA GLY A 300 8.28 -4.84 3.95
C GLY A 300 9.48 -5.03 3.04
N ILE A 301 10.66 -5.34 3.58
CA ILE A 301 11.86 -5.69 2.80
C ILE A 301 11.64 -6.99 2.02
N ARG A 302 10.97 -7.97 2.64
CA ARG A 302 10.69 -9.27 2.01
C ARG A 302 9.30 -9.31 1.37
N GLY A 303 8.34 -8.67 2.01
CA GLY A 303 6.97 -8.59 1.53
C GLY A 303 6.22 -7.50 2.28
N ASN A 304 5.74 -6.48 1.56
CA ASN A 304 4.92 -5.41 2.11
C ASN A 304 3.58 -5.91 2.67
N ALA A 305 3.23 -7.16 2.40
CA ALA A 305 2.15 -7.90 3.04
C ALA A 305 2.53 -9.39 3.12
N ASN A 306 2.06 -10.08 4.16
CA ASN A 306 2.15 -11.53 4.30
C ASN A 306 0.74 -12.12 4.26
N LEU A 307 0.37 -12.70 3.11
CA LEU A 307 -0.93 -13.36 2.93
C LEU A 307 -0.88 -14.86 3.23
N ILE A 308 0.29 -15.49 3.10
CA ILE A 308 0.41 -16.94 3.15
C ILE A 308 0.26 -17.48 4.57
N ASP A 309 1.03 -16.91 5.51
CA ASP A 309 1.02 -17.39 6.90
C ASP A 309 -0.30 -17.16 7.64
N PRO A 310 -1.01 -16.03 7.49
CA PRO A 310 -2.32 -15.89 8.14
C PRO A 310 -3.39 -16.83 7.56
N ILE A 311 -3.32 -17.21 6.29
CA ILE A 311 -4.25 -18.21 5.70
C ILE A 311 -4.04 -19.57 6.38
N ARG A 312 -2.78 -20.01 6.51
CA ARG A 312 -2.42 -21.24 7.23
C ARG A 312 -2.86 -21.16 8.71
N HIS A 313 -2.54 -20.04 9.36
CA HIS A 313 -2.94 -19.79 10.73
C HIS A 313 -4.47 -19.81 10.90
N CYS A 314 -5.23 -19.33 9.92
CA CYS A 314 -6.70 -19.36 9.94
C CYS A 314 -7.22 -20.80 9.98
N MET A 315 -6.71 -21.67 9.10
CA MET A 315 -7.10 -23.08 9.04
C MET A 315 -6.85 -23.79 10.37
N GLU A 316 -5.69 -23.55 10.99
CA GLU A 316 -5.35 -24.12 12.30
C GLU A 316 -6.21 -23.53 13.42
N PHE A 317 -6.36 -22.20 13.46
CA PHE A 317 -7.08 -21.49 14.53
C PHE A 317 -8.57 -21.83 14.58
N LYS A 318 -9.22 -22.00 13.42
CA LYS A 318 -10.64 -22.34 13.31
C LYS A 318 -10.90 -23.82 13.05
N ASN A 319 -9.85 -24.63 12.86
CA ASN A 319 -9.92 -26.03 12.47
C ASN A 319 -10.81 -26.23 11.22
N VAL A 320 -10.50 -25.51 10.15
CA VAL A 320 -11.22 -25.55 8.87
C VAL A 320 -10.30 -25.87 7.69
N THR A 321 -10.88 -26.37 6.61
CA THR A 321 -10.20 -26.60 5.34
C THR A 321 -10.09 -25.32 4.52
N ILE A 322 -9.18 -25.30 3.53
CA ILE A 322 -8.84 -24.09 2.75
C ILE A 322 -10.03 -23.49 1.98
N ASP A 323 -10.97 -24.33 1.53
CA ASP A 323 -12.21 -23.91 0.85
C ASP A 323 -13.14 -23.07 1.74
N LYS A 324 -12.92 -23.09 3.06
CA LYS A 324 -13.66 -22.29 4.04
C LYS A 324 -12.90 -21.05 4.50
N VAL A 325 -11.74 -20.74 3.91
CA VAL A 325 -10.98 -19.53 4.23
C VAL A 325 -11.41 -18.39 3.31
N VAL A 326 -11.73 -17.25 3.93
CA VAL A 326 -12.06 -16.00 3.23
C VAL A 326 -10.98 -14.97 3.52
N VAL A 327 -10.44 -14.31 2.51
CA VAL A 327 -9.29 -13.41 2.63
C VAL A 327 -9.64 -12.01 2.14
N ASP A 328 -9.45 -11.04 3.00
CA ASP A 328 -9.44 -9.62 2.64
C ASP A 328 -8.04 -9.04 2.77
N PHE A 329 -7.71 -8.10 1.89
CA PHE A 329 -6.42 -7.47 1.86
C PHE A 329 -6.56 -5.97 1.64
N ILE A 330 -5.95 -5.17 2.52
CA ILE A 330 -5.85 -3.72 2.36
C ILE A 330 -4.37 -3.37 2.19
N GLU A 331 -4.07 -2.71 1.08
CA GLU A 331 -2.72 -2.29 0.71
C GLU A 331 -2.64 -0.77 0.68
N THR A 332 -1.58 -0.20 1.26
CA THR A 332 -1.38 1.25 1.35
C THR A 332 -0.73 1.87 0.10
N GLN A 333 -0.48 1.04 -0.91
CA GLN A 333 0.12 1.37 -2.20
C GLN A 333 -0.86 1.08 -3.33
N PRO A 334 -0.91 1.92 -4.39
CA PRO A 334 -1.74 1.65 -5.55
C PRO A 334 -1.30 0.38 -6.28
N ILE A 335 -2.25 -0.25 -6.98
CA ILE A 335 -2.05 -1.47 -7.79
C ILE A 335 -0.94 -1.30 -8.84
N LYS A 336 -0.87 -0.12 -9.47
CA LYS A 336 0.02 0.12 -10.60
C LYS A 336 1.45 0.37 -10.11
N PRO A 337 2.48 -0.27 -10.69
CA PRO A 337 3.82 0.30 -10.67
C PRO A 337 3.81 1.69 -11.33
N ASN A 338 4.73 2.57 -10.92
CA ASN A 338 5.07 3.71 -11.76
C ASN A 338 5.75 3.20 -13.04
N TRP A 339 4.95 2.85 -14.04
CA TRP A 339 5.45 2.64 -15.39
C TRP A 339 5.70 4.02 -15.98
N LEU A 340 6.95 4.31 -16.29
CA LEU A 340 7.36 5.53 -16.96
C LEU A 340 7.94 5.13 -18.31
N TRP A 341 7.63 5.92 -19.34
CA TRP A 341 8.35 5.86 -20.60
C TRP A 341 9.84 6.14 -20.36
N PHE A 342 10.70 5.39 -21.05
CA PHE A 342 12.14 5.55 -20.98
C PHE A 342 12.50 6.92 -21.56
N SER A 343 12.71 7.92 -20.71
CA SER A 343 13.26 9.20 -21.15
C SER A 343 14.73 8.98 -21.55
N PRO A 344 15.20 9.51 -22.69
CA PRO A 344 16.62 9.46 -23.04
C PRO A 344 17.49 10.28 -22.06
N ASP A 345 16.90 11.25 -21.35
CA ASP A 345 17.59 12.12 -20.39
C ASP A 345 17.47 11.61 -18.95
N ILE A 346 18.13 10.50 -18.63
CA ILE A 346 18.04 9.90 -17.30
C ILE A 346 19.11 10.48 -16.35
N ASN A 347 18.67 11.14 -15.27
CA ASN A 347 19.55 11.51 -14.18
C ASN A 347 19.65 10.39 -13.12
N ILE A 348 20.69 10.44 -12.28
CA ILE A 348 20.96 9.41 -11.26
C ILE A 348 19.79 9.21 -10.27
N ARG A 349 19.07 10.28 -9.93
CA ARG A 349 17.90 10.21 -9.03
C ARG A 349 16.80 9.38 -9.67
N TYR A 350 16.52 9.61 -10.94
CA TYR A 350 15.53 8.84 -11.69
C TYR A 350 15.91 7.36 -11.76
N HIS A 351 17.18 7.05 -12.07
CA HIS A 351 17.67 5.67 -12.10
C HIS A 351 17.46 4.94 -10.77
N ILE A 352 17.81 5.58 -9.66
CA ILE A 352 17.63 5.01 -8.31
C ILE A 352 16.14 4.79 -8.03
N ASN A 353 15.30 5.80 -8.23
CA ASN A 353 13.86 5.69 -7.99
C ASN A 353 13.24 4.55 -8.80
N ARG A 354 13.60 4.44 -10.09
CA ARG A 354 13.08 3.37 -10.95
C ARG A 354 13.54 1.98 -10.51
N ALA A 355 14.80 1.82 -10.13
CA ALA A 355 15.31 0.54 -9.62
C ALA A 355 14.55 0.09 -8.37
N PHE A 356 14.31 1.03 -7.45
CA PHE A 356 13.51 0.74 -6.26
C PHE A 356 12.04 0.46 -6.60
N ASP A 357 11.40 1.16 -7.53
CA ASP A 357 10.03 0.86 -7.94
C ASP A 357 9.89 -0.58 -8.47
N ILE A 358 10.87 -1.03 -9.26
CA ILE A 358 10.92 -2.41 -9.78
C ILE A 358 11.08 -3.42 -8.63
N LEU A 359 12.05 -3.19 -7.73
CA LEU A 359 12.30 -4.07 -6.60
C LEU A 359 11.07 -4.16 -5.69
N HIS A 360 10.46 -3.02 -5.38
CA HIS A 360 9.32 -2.94 -4.50
C HIS A 360 8.06 -3.57 -5.11
N PHE A 361 7.86 -3.53 -6.43
CA PHE A 361 6.68 -4.16 -7.03
C PHE A 361 6.62 -5.68 -6.77
N ASN A 362 7.76 -6.37 -6.85
CA ASN A 362 7.82 -7.82 -6.61
C ASN A 362 7.49 -8.21 -5.16
N ILE A 363 7.57 -7.26 -4.24
CA ILE A 363 7.31 -7.46 -2.81
C ILE A 363 6.01 -6.74 -2.37
N ARG A 364 5.23 -6.14 -3.27
CA ARG A 364 4.01 -5.35 -2.96
C ARG A 364 2.71 -6.04 -3.36
N GLY A 365 1.62 -5.47 -2.85
CA GLY A 365 0.26 -6.00 -2.79
C GLY A 365 -0.18 -6.91 -3.93
N LEU A 366 -0.24 -6.45 -5.17
CA LEU A 366 -0.80 -7.29 -6.25
C LEU A 366 0.07 -8.51 -6.56
N SER A 367 1.40 -8.39 -6.48
CA SER A 367 2.30 -9.53 -6.67
C SER A 367 2.11 -10.56 -5.55
N LYS A 368 1.94 -10.09 -4.31
CA LYS A 368 1.72 -10.95 -3.13
C LYS A 368 0.33 -11.58 -3.12
N LEU A 369 -0.68 -10.84 -3.60
CA LEU A 369 -2.04 -11.31 -3.74
C LEU A 369 -2.12 -12.44 -4.78
N LYS A 370 -1.47 -12.27 -5.94
CA LYS A 370 -1.39 -13.33 -6.95
C LYS A 370 -0.70 -14.58 -6.45
N GLU A 371 0.46 -14.42 -5.79
CA GLU A 371 1.18 -15.52 -5.16
C GLU A 371 0.25 -16.29 -4.19
N ALA A 372 -0.56 -15.58 -3.41
CA ALA A 372 -1.51 -16.21 -2.50
C ALA A 372 -2.67 -16.92 -3.22
N VAL A 373 -3.23 -16.33 -4.28
CA VAL A 373 -4.30 -16.95 -5.08
C VAL A 373 -3.79 -18.22 -5.78
N GLU A 374 -2.58 -18.18 -6.34
CA GLU A 374 -1.93 -19.32 -6.96
C GLU A 374 -1.60 -20.43 -5.94
N THR A 375 -1.19 -20.04 -4.72
CA THR A 375 -0.88 -20.99 -3.64
C THR A 375 -2.14 -21.61 -3.04
N PHE A 376 -3.23 -20.85 -2.96
CA PHE A 376 -4.49 -21.25 -2.31
C PHE A 376 -5.69 -21.03 -3.24
N PRO A 377 -5.79 -21.75 -4.37
CA PRO A 377 -6.85 -21.53 -5.37
C PRO A 377 -8.25 -21.86 -4.86
N GLN A 378 -8.36 -22.62 -3.75
CA GLN A 378 -9.64 -22.95 -3.11
C GLN A 378 -10.11 -21.89 -2.11
N ALA A 379 -9.24 -20.98 -1.67
CA ALA A 379 -9.62 -19.92 -0.75
C ALA A 379 -10.44 -18.82 -1.46
N THR A 380 -11.34 -18.19 -0.72
CA THR A 380 -12.14 -17.07 -1.24
C THR A 380 -11.45 -15.74 -0.94
N PHE A 381 -10.72 -15.19 -1.91
CA PHE A 381 -10.27 -13.80 -1.86
C PHE A 381 -11.45 -12.86 -2.12
N ARG A 382 -11.89 -12.14 -1.08
CA ARG A 382 -13.14 -11.38 -1.06
C ARG A 382 -12.93 -9.90 -1.32
N HIS A 383 -12.07 -9.21 -0.56
CA HIS A 383 -11.82 -7.78 -0.77
C HIS A 383 -10.34 -7.48 -0.99
N TYR A 384 -10.05 -6.61 -1.96
CA TYR A 384 -8.73 -6.02 -2.15
C TYR A 384 -8.86 -4.51 -2.32
N LEU A 385 -8.42 -3.75 -1.31
CA LEU A 385 -8.55 -2.30 -1.29
C LEU A 385 -7.16 -1.69 -1.43
N THR A 386 -7.02 -0.77 -2.38
CA THR A 386 -5.80 0.02 -2.58
C THR A 386 -6.15 1.49 -2.83
N PRO A 387 -5.19 2.42 -2.70
CA PRO A 387 -5.30 3.73 -3.31
C PRO A 387 -5.61 3.60 -4.81
N SER A 388 -6.39 4.52 -5.35
CA SER A 388 -6.85 4.46 -6.73
C SER A 388 -5.70 4.73 -7.69
N SER A 389 -4.81 5.66 -7.34
CA SER A 389 -3.73 6.11 -8.21
C SER A 389 -2.56 6.70 -7.44
N TRP A 390 -1.42 6.84 -8.11
CA TRP A 390 -0.28 7.59 -7.56
C TRP A 390 -0.56 9.10 -7.44
N SER A 391 -1.48 9.66 -8.25
CA SER A 391 -1.86 11.07 -8.11
C SER A 391 -2.56 11.36 -6.79
N ASP A 392 -3.11 10.35 -6.11
CA ASP A 392 -3.67 10.51 -4.77
C ASP A 392 -2.61 11.03 -3.78
N PHE A 393 -1.34 10.68 -4.00
CA PHE A 393 -0.27 10.95 -3.04
C PHE A 393 0.16 12.41 -3.02
N GLN A 394 -0.21 13.21 -4.03
CA GLN A 394 0.01 14.66 -3.99
C GLN A 394 -0.76 15.32 -2.83
N PHE A 395 -1.89 14.70 -2.44
CA PHE A 395 -2.75 15.14 -1.35
C PHE A 395 -2.33 14.58 0.01
N TRP A 396 -1.25 13.80 0.07
CA TRP A 396 -0.76 13.13 1.28
C TRP A 396 0.51 13.82 1.80
N PRO A 397 0.87 13.62 3.09
CA PRO A 397 2.12 14.15 3.62
C PRO A 397 3.29 13.70 2.74
N SER A 398 4.16 14.65 2.40
CA SER A 398 5.22 14.40 1.44
C SER A 398 6.35 13.57 2.02
N LEU A 399 6.43 13.45 3.33
CA LEU A 399 7.52 12.76 3.98
C LEU A 399 6.97 11.49 4.63
N ALA A 400 7.62 10.35 4.37
CA ALA A 400 7.36 9.14 5.13
C ALA A 400 7.57 9.43 6.63
N LEU A 401 6.75 8.83 7.49
CA LEU A 401 6.72 9.02 8.93
C LEU A 401 6.26 10.40 9.42
N ASP A 402 5.99 11.36 8.52
CA ASP A 402 5.41 12.64 8.92
C ASP A 402 3.89 12.50 9.09
N VAL A 403 3.46 12.64 10.34
CA VAL A 403 2.03 12.68 10.71
C VAL A 403 1.61 14.07 11.19
N THR A 404 2.50 15.06 11.07
CA THR A 404 2.29 16.44 11.54
C THR A 404 1.59 17.32 10.51
N ASP A 405 1.64 16.96 9.22
CA ASP A 405 0.84 17.60 8.17
C ASP A 405 -0.65 17.20 8.29
N ARG A 406 -1.33 17.86 9.25
CA ARG A 406 -2.71 17.56 9.63
C ARG A 406 -3.72 17.68 8.49
N PRO A 407 -3.71 18.73 7.64
CA PRO A 407 -4.62 18.81 6.51
C PRO A 407 -4.47 17.62 5.55
N LYS A 408 -3.24 17.23 5.20
CA LYS A 408 -3.00 16.11 4.30
C LYS A 408 -3.29 14.75 4.94
N MET A 409 -3.00 14.57 6.23
CA MET A 409 -3.43 13.38 6.98
C MET A 409 -4.95 13.20 6.94
N ILE A 410 -5.71 14.29 7.18
CA ILE A 410 -7.19 14.26 7.13
C ILE A 410 -7.67 13.94 5.72
N GLN A 411 -7.07 14.54 4.70
CA GLN A 411 -7.43 14.27 3.31
C GLN A 411 -7.17 12.82 2.92
N MET A 412 -6.00 12.28 3.28
CA MET A 412 -5.65 10.87 3.11
C MET A 412 -6.67 9.93 3.77
N MET A 413 -7.09 10.22 5.01
CA MET A 413 -8.13 9.44 5.70
C MET A 413 -9.49 9.55 4.99
N LYS A 414 -9.91 10.73 4.52
CA LYS A 414 -11.16 10.88 3.74
C LYS A 414 -11.14 10.04 2.47
N MET A 415 -10.00 10.01 1.77
CA MET A 415 -9.82 9.19 0.56
C MET A 415 -9.91 7.70 0.88
N GLY A 416 -9.25 7.23 1.95
CA GLY A 416 -9.37 5.85 2.42
C GLY A 416 -10.81 5.47 2.74
N LEU A 417 -11.52 6.30 3.52
CA LEU A 417 -12.93 6.09 3.86
C LEU A 417 -13.79 5.93 2.60
N SER A 418 -13.59 6.80 1.60
CA SER A 418 -14.30 6.74 0.33
C SER A 418 -14.01 5.46 -0.46
N VAL A 419 -12.76 4.99 -0.48
CA VAL A 419 -12.40 3.70 -1.12
C VAL A 419 -13.11 2.54 -0.41
N GLY A 420 -13.09 2.51 0.91
CA GLY A 420 -13.80 1.49 1.68
C GLY A 420 -15.31 1.47 1.40
N MET A 421 -15.95 2.63 1.35
CA MET A 421 -17.39 2.74 1.09
C MET A 421 -17.79 2.31 -0.33
N ARG A 422 -16.87 2.44 -1.30
CA ARG A 422 -17.09 2.04 -2.71
C ARG A 422 -16.57 0.64 -3.03
N SER A 423 -16.00 -0.06 -2.05
CA SER A 423 -15.42 -1.38 -2.26
C SER A 423 -16.47 -2.43 -2.63
N GLY A 424 -16.05 -3.43 -3.39
CA GLY A 424 -16.84 -4.58 -3.81
C GLY A 424 -16.08 -5.89 -3.62
N THR A 425 -16.58 -6.99 -4.19
CA THR A 425 -15.94 -8.32 -4.08
C THR A 425 -15.04 -8.62 -5.27
N ILE A 426 -13.86 -9.21 -5.01
CA ILE A 426 -12.87 -9.56 -6.04
C ILE A 426 -13.41 -10.58 -7.04
N ASN A 427 -13.22 -10.33 -8.33
CA ASN A 427 -13.30 -11.33 -9.39
C ASN A 427 -11.93 -12.03 -9.55
N GLN A 428 -11.79 -13.23 -8.97
CA GLN A 428 -10.52 -13.96 -8.95
C GLN A 428 -10.01 -14.32 -10.36
N THR A 429 -10.90 -14.61 -11.30
CA THR A 429 -10.54 -14.93 -12.69
C THR A 429 -9.91 -13.72 -13.37
N GLN A 430 -10.51 -12.53 -13.22
CA GLN A 430 -9.93 -11.28 -13.75
C GLN A 430 -8.59 -10.95 -13.09
N LEU A 431 -8.44 -11.24 -11.80
CA LEU A 431 -7.21 -11.02 -11.05
C LEU A 431 -6.04 -11.90 -11.55
N LEU A 432 -6.31 -13.17 -11.87
CA LEU A 432 -5.32 -14.10 -12.42
C LEU A 432 -5.00 -13.80 -13.89
N MET A 433 -6.01 -13.39 -14.67
CA MET A 433 -5.83 -12.98 -16.07
C MET A 433 -5.05 -11.67 -16.21
N TYR A 434 -4.96 -10.86 -15.16
CA TYR A 434 -4.10 -9.68 -15.13
C TYR A 434 -2.65 -10.12 -15.35
N ASN A 435 -2.12 -10.07 -16.58
CA ASN A 435 -0.78 -10.54 -16.90
C ASN A 435 0.17 -9.36 -17.16
N ARG A 436 1.45 -9.50 -16.73
CA ARG A 436 2.50 -8.49 -16.96
C ARG A 436 2.79 -8.29 -18.47
N THR A 437 2.43 -9.26 -19.30
CA THR A 437 2.84 -9.36 -20.71
C THR A 437 1.84 -8.84 -21.72
N THR A 438 0.56 -8.65 -21.37
CA THR A 438 -0.42 -8.10 -22.32
C THR A 438 0.01 -6.68 -22.72
N ILE A 439 0.55 -5.93 -21.76
CA ILE A 439 1.00 -4.51 -21.80
C ILE A 439 2.08 -4.19 -22.86
N ARG A 440 2.54 -5.16 -23.66
CA ARG A 440 3.74 -5.01 -24.50
C ARG A 440 3.53 -4.89 -26.02
N THR A 441 2.30 -4.83 -26.55
CA THR A 441 2.14 -5.05 -28.01
C THR A 441 1.55 -3.93 -28.86
N LYS A 442 1.05 -2.81 -28.33
CA LYS A 442 0.71 -1.68 -29.21
C LYS A 442 1.81 -0.61 -29.19
N SER A 443 2.72 -0.75 -30.14
CA SER A 443 3.58 0.35 -30.58
C SER A 443 2.71 1.59 -30.83
N ILE A 444 3.07 2.74 -30.23
CA ILE A 444 2.43 4.06 -30.45
C ILE A 444 2.60 4.55 -31.92
N VAL A 445 3.15 3.73 -32.80
CA VAL A 445 3.39 4.06 -34.20
C VAL A 445 2.11 3.87 -35.03
N SER A 446 1.15 4.77 -34.78
CA SER A 446 0.17 5.36 -35.72
C SER A 446 -1.12 5.68 -34.96
N LEU A 447 -1.30 6.94 -34.54
CA LEU A 447 -2.61 7.47 -34.18
C LEU A 447 -3.56 7.24 -35.37
N PRO A 448 -4.69 6.53 -35.22
CA PRO A 448 -5.75 6.63 -36.20
C PRO A 448 -6.23 8.08 -36.16
N SER A 449 -6.10 8.81 -37.28
CA SER A 449 -6.68 10.14 -37.41
C SER A 449 -8.18 10.04 -37.15
N LEU A 450 -8.63 10.60 -36.03
CA LEU A 450 -10.03 10.90 -35.83
C LEU A 450 -10.37 12.05 -36.79
N ASN A 451 -10.70 11.72 -38.04
CA ASN A 451 -11.37 12.65 -38.95
C ASN A 451 -12.78 12.90 -38.38
N ILE A 452 -12.86 13.70 -37.32
CA ILE A 452 -14.09 14.26 -36.81
C ILE A 452 -14.31 15.53 -37.61
N THR A 453 -15.05 15.42 -38.71
CA THR A 453 -15.67 16.59 -39.33
C THR A 453 -16.62 17.18 -38.28
N SER A 454 -16.46 18.47 -38.02
CA SER A 454 -17.15 19.27 -36.99
C SER A 454 -18.66 19.46 -37.23
N SER A 455 -19.36 18.43 -37.70
CA SER A 455 -20.75 18.51 -38.13
C SER A 455 -21.58 17.36 -37.56
N THR A 456 -21.45 17.07 -36.27
CA THR A 456 -22.45 16.35 -35.47
C THR A 456 -22.04 16.41 -33.99
N PHE A 457 -22.33 17.55 -33.37
CA PHE A 457 -22.61 17.69 -31.95
C PHE A 457 -23.91 18.47 -31.83
#